data_AF-A0A380BTX5-F1
#
_entry.id   AF-A0A380BTX5-F1
#
_cell.length_a   1.000
_cell.length_b   1.000
_cell.length_c   1.000
_cell.angle_alpha   90.00
_cell.angle_beta   90.00
_cell.angle_gamma   90.00
#
_symmetry.space_group_name_H-M   'P 1'
#
loop_
_entity.id
_entity.type
_entity.pdbx_description
1 polymer ?
#
loop_
_entity_poly.entity_id
_entity_poly.type
_entity_poly.pdbx_seq_one_letter_code
_entity_poly.pdbx_strand_id
1 'polypeptide(L)'
;MVKNFIFTALLLNMIATYLSFNVMKKSRSKQSFFFTTIGFVLLIMMVGLTIDLFFNPTPILLHAPFLIWMLFILSILLEIYSVFKRIIPGQLLAASLLLFLVIPTILSMGIFFLILAIIELVIAFILFQKTRDLGIS
;
A
#
# COMPACT_ATOMS: atom_id res chain seq x y z
N MET A 1 -14.20 1.45 14.36
CA MET A 1 -13.74 0.43 13.39
C MET A 1 -13.03 1.05 12.19
N VAL A 2 -13.67 1.97 11.46
CA VAL A 2 -13.11 2.65 10.26
C VAL A 2 -11.75 3.32 10.50
N LYS A 3 -11.58 4.05 11.61
CA LYS A 3 -10.31 4.71 11.96
C LYS A 3 -9.14 3.73 12.02
N ASN A 4 -9.37 2.52 12.53
CA ASN A 4 -8.30 1.52 12.69
C ASN A 4 -7.74 1.09 11.34
N PHE A 5 -8.59 0.92 10.32
CA PHE A 5 -8.14 0.56 8.97
C PHE A 5 -7.24 1.64 8.35
N ILE A 6 -7.53 2.93 8.55
CA ILE A 6 -6.67 4.04 8.08
C ILE A 6 -5.30 3.94 8.73
N PHE A 7 -5.28 3.83 10.06
CA PHE A 7 -4.03 3.77 10.80
C PHE A 7 -3.20 2.54 10.41
N THR A 8 -3.85 1.39 10.22
CA THR A 8 -3.17 0.18 9.73
C THR A 8 -2.62 0.37 8.33
N ALA A 9 -3.39 0.97 7.41
CA ALA A 9 -2.94 1.26 6.05
C ALA A 9 -1.74 2.23 6.04
N LEU A 10 -1.81 3.33 6.79
CA LEU A 10 -0.72 4.29 6.92
C LEU A 10 0.53 3.65 7.52
N LEU A 11 0.38 2.85 8.58
CA LEU A 11 1.48 2.15 9.22
C LEU A 11 2.14 1.16 8.26
N LEU A 12 1.35 0.37 7.51
CA LEU A 12 1.86 -0.53 6.50
C LEU A 12 2.65 0.20 5.40
N ASN A 13 2.13 1.33 4.93
CA ASN A 13 2.84 2.15 3.95
C ASN A 13 4.16 2.69 4.51
N MET A 14 4.17 3.19 5.75
CA MET A 14 5.39 3.63 6.44
C MET A 14 6.43 2.50 6.55
N ILE A 15 6.01 1.30 6.96
CA ILE A 15 6.89 0.12 7.05
C ILE A 15 7.44 -0.25 5.67
N ALA A 16 6.58 -0.29 4.65
CA ALA A 16 6.98 -0.62 3.28
C ALA A 16 8.01 0.38 2.74
N THR A 17 7.76 1.68 2.93
CA THR A 17 8.65 2.77 2.52
C THR A 17 9.97 2.71 3.27
N TYR A 18 9.94 2.46 4.58
CA TYR A 18 11.13 2.30 5.41
C TYR A 18 11.99 1.11 4.97
N LEU A 19 11.37 -0.05 4.70
CA LEU A 19 12.07 -1.23 4.18
C LEU A 19 12.71 -0.93 2.83
N SER A 20 11.96 -0.33 1.91
CA SER A 20 12.48 0.06 0.59
C SER A 20 13.65 1.05 0.70
N PHE A 21 13.55 2.04 1.59
CA PHE A 21 14.62 3.01 1.84
C PHE A 21 15.89 2.35 2.38
N ASN A 22 15.76 1.41 3.31
CA ASN A 22 16.91 0.67 3.85
C ASN A 22 17.59 -0.18 2.77
N VAL A 23 16.81 -0.87 1.93
CA VAL A 23 17.35 -1.64 0.80
C VAL A 23 18.02 -0.70 -0.21
N MET A 24 17.43 0.46 -0.49
CA MET A 24 18.02 1.48 -1.35
C MET A 24 19.38 1.97 -0.81
N LYS A 25 19.47 2.25 0.49
CA LYS A 25 20.71 2.72 1.13
C LYS A 25 21.83 1.68 1.02
N LYS A 26 21.52 0.40 1.21
CA LYS A 26 22.50 -0.70 1.14
C LYS A 26 22.89 -1.08 -0.29
N SER A 27 21.91 -1.27 -1.18
CA SER A 27 22.13 -1.84 -2.51
C SER A 27 22.29 -0.81 -3.63
N ARG A 28 21.90 0.45 -3.40
CA ARG A 28 21.76 1.50 -4.43
C ARG A 28 20.98 1.05 -5.67
N SER A 29 20.07 0.09 -5.51
CA SER A 29 19.30 -0.44 -6.63
C SER A 29 18.25 0.56 -7.11
N LYS A 30 18.16 0.72 -8.44
CA LYS A 30 17.15 1.58 -9.08
C LYS A 30 15.71 1.19 -8.71
N GLN A 31 15.46 -0.10 -8.53
CA GLN A 31 14.16 -0.63 -8.11
C GLN A 31 13.78 -0.12 -6.70
N SER A 32 14.70 -0.22 -5.73
CA SER A 32 14.43 0.26 -4.38
C SER A 32 14.25 1.78 -4.34
N PHE A 33 14.95 2.54 -5.18
CA PHE A 33 14.69 3.97 -5.33
C PHE A 33 13.24 4.22 -5.79
N PHE A 34 12.81 3.55 -6.86
CA PHE A 34 11.45 3.68 -7.39
C PHE A 34 10.37 3.39 -6.34
N PHE A 35 10.45 2.27 -5.62
CA PHE A 35 9.48 1.95 -4.56
C PHE A 35 9.53 2.89 -3.37
N THR A 36 10.71 3.41 -3.02
CA THR A 36 10.84 4.40 -1.96
C THR A 36 10.14 5.69 -2.35
N THR A 37 10.37 6.19 -3.57
CA THR A 37 9.71 7.39 -4.08
C THR A 37 8.19 7.21 -4.14
N ILE A 38 7.71 6.10 -4.69
CA ILE A 38 6.27 5.80 -4.71
C ILE A 38 5.71 5.72 -3.30
N GLY A 39 6.39 5.02 -2.39
CA GLY A 39 5.97 4.91 -1.00
C GLY A 39 5.77 6.27 -0.34
N PHE A 40 6.75 7.18 -0.48
CA PHE A 40 6.61 8.55 0.04
C PHE A 40 5.45 9.33 -0.60
N VAL A 41 5.29 9.26 -1.93
CA VAL A 41 4.19 9.94 -2.63
C VAL A 41 2.84 9.40 -2.15
N LEU A 42 2.71 8.08 -2.04
CA LEU A 42 1.50 7.44 -1.53
C LEU A 42 1.24 7.82 -0.08
N LEU A 43 2.27 7.86 0.77
CA LEU A 43 2.13 8.23 2.17
C LEU A 43 1.60 9.67 2.31
N ILE A 44 2.19 10.63 1.60
CA ILE A 44 1.74 12.03 1.63
C ILE A 44 0.29 12.14 1.14
N MET A 45 -0.03 11.47 0.03
CA MET A 45 -1.37 11.45 -0.53
C MET A 45 -2.39 10.83 0.44
N MET A 46 -2.08 9.67 1.04
CA MET A 46 -2.95 8.98 2.00
C MET A 46 -3.17 9.83 3.25
N VAL A 47 -2.12 10.51 3.76
CA VAL A 47 -2.25 11.45 4.89
C VAL A 47 -3.15 12.63 4.49
N GLY A 48 -2.92 13.24 3.33
CA GLY A 48 -3.75 14.35 2.84
C GLY A 48 -5.23 13.97 2.70
N LEU A 49 -5.51 12.82 2.08
CA LEU A 49 -6.86 12.28 1.94
C LEU A 49 -7.48 11.89 3.29
N THR A 50 -6.67 11.43 4.25
CA THR A 50 -7.13 11.15 5.61
C THR A 50 -7.56 12.43 6.32
N ILE A 51 -6.75 13.49 6.23
CA ILE A 51 -7.08 14.79 6.82
C ILE A 51 -8.35 15.33 6.18
N ASP A 52 -8.45 15.31 4.85
CA ASP A 52 -9.66 15.72 4.13
C ASP A 52 -10.89 14.93 4.58
N LEU A 53 -10.78 13.60 4.72
CA LEU A 53 -11.87 12.74 5.18
C LEU A 53 -12.40 13.08 6.58
N PHE A 54 -11.54 13.55 7.49
CA PHE A 54 -11.94 13.83 8.88
C PHE A 54 -12.31 15.28 9.14
N PHE A 55 -11.78 16.23 8.36
CA PHE A 55 -11.91 17.66 8.64
C PHE A 55 -12.74 18.42 7.60
N ASN A 56 -12.96 17.85 6.40
CA ASN A 56 -13.76 18.49 5.35
C ASN A 56 -15.22 18.01 5.39
N PRO A 57 -16.23 18.90 5.39
CA PRO A 57 -17.63 18.50 5.29
C PRO A 57 -17.98 17.79 3.98
N THR A 58 -17.21 18.00 2.91
CA THR A 58 -17.38 17.34 1.61
C THR A 58 -16.08 16.65 1.19
N PRO A 59 -15.73 15.48 1.77
CA PRO A 59 -14.49 14.80 1.48
C PRO A 59 -14.36 14.40 0.01
N ILE A 60 -13.21 14.70 -0.59
CA ILE A 60 -12.88 14.39 -1.99
C ILE A 60 -13.01 12.89 -2.23
N LEU A 61 -12.52 12.06 -1.31
CA LEU A 61 -12.52 10.61 -1.44
C LEU A 61 -13.93 10.00 -1.60
N LEU A 62 -14.97 10.69 -1.10
CA LEU A 62 -16.36 10.23 -1.19
C LEU A 62 -17.11 10.81 -2.41
N HIS A 63 -16.62 11.90 -2.99
CA HIS A 63 -17.28 12.60 -4.10
C HIS A 63 -16.57 12.45 -5.44
N ALA A 64 -15.33 11.96 -5.46
CA ALA A 64 -14.54 11.73 -6.65
C ALA A 64 -14.34 10.22 -6.91
N PRO A 65 -15.31 9.52 -7.53
CA PRO A 65 -15.20 8.07 -7.78
C PRO A 65 -13.99 7.70 -8.65
N PHE A 66 -13.58 8.60 -9.55
CA PHE A 66 -12.37 8.42 -10.35
C PHE A 66 -11.11 8.25 -9.48
N LEU A 67 -11.02 8.94 -8.34
CA LEU A 67 -9.88 8.83 -7.43
C LEU A 67 -9.80 7.43 -6.83
N ILE A 68 -10.93 6.85 -6.42
CA ILE A 68 -11.00 5.47 -5.89
C ILE A 68 -10.52 4.48 -6.94
N TRP A 69 -11.00 4.58 -8.18
CA TRP A 69 -10.60 3.69 -9.27
C TRP A 69 -9.12 3.85 -9.64
N MET A 70 -8.60 5.07 -9.65
CA MET A 70 -7.18 5.34 -9.89
C MET A 70 -6.30 4.69 -8.82
N LEU A 71 -6.66 4.84 -7.55
CA LEU A 71 -5.96 4.21 -6.42
C LEU A 71 -6.02 2.69 -6.47
N PHE A 72 -7.16 2.13 -6.88
CA PHE A 72 -7.33 0.69 -7.05
C PHE A 72 -6.48 0.15 -8.22
N ILE A 73 -6.50 0.81 -9.38
CA ILE A 73 -5.65 0.43 -10.51
C ILE A 73 -4.18 0.51 -10.10
N LEU A 74 -3.79 1.55 -9.37
CA LEU A 74 -2.44 1.70 -8.86
C LEU A 74 -2.05 0.57 -7.89
N SER A 75 -2.95 0.11 -7.01
CA SER A 75 -2.66 -1.04 -6.14
C SER A 75 -2.44 -2.32 -6.93
N ILE A 76 -3.27 -2.58 -7.95
CA ILE A 76 -3.12 -3.76 -8.83
C ILE A 76 -1.82 -3.67 -9.64
N LEU A 77 -1.44 -2.50 -10.14
CA LEU A 77 -0.18 -2.31 -10.86
C LEU A 77 1.03 -2.58 -9.96
N LEU A 78 0.98 -2.11 -8.71
CA LEU A 78 2.03 -2.38 -7.72
C LEU A 78 2.12 -3.86 -7.38
N GLU A 79 0.98 -4.51 -7.15
CA GLU A 79 0.88 -5.96 -6.91
C GLU A 79 1.52 -6.74 -8.05
N ILE A 80 1.02 -6.57 -9.27
CA ILE A 80 1.48 -7.31 -10.46
C ILE A 80 2.99 -7.13 -10.62
N TYR A 81 3.48 -5.89 -10.60
CA TYR A 81 4.90 -5.60 -10.76
C TYR A 81 5.74 -6.23 -9.64
N SER A 82 5.27 -6.16 -8.40
CA SER A 82 5.95 -6.76 -7.24
C SER A 82 5.93 -8.27 -7.21
N VAL A 83 4.87 -8.93 -7.70
CA VAL A 83 4.82 -10.39 -7.82
C VAL A 83 5.88 -10.84 -8.82
N PHE A 84 5.91 -10.21 -10.00
CA PHE A 84 6.87 -10.55 -11.05
C PHE A 84 8.32 -10.33 -10.62
N LYS A 85 8.58 -9.26 -9.86
CA LYS A 85 9.93 -8.93 -9.38
C LYS A 85 10.26 -9.52 -8.01
N ARG A 86 9.31 -10.19 -7.34
CA ARG A 86 9.43 -10.73 -5.98
C ARG A 86 9.84 -9.66 -4.95
N ILE A 87 9.29 -8.46 -5.06
CA ILE A 87 9.67 -7.29 -4.24
C ILE A 87 8.66 -7.09 -3.11
N ILE A 88 9.09 -7.45 -1.88
CA ILE A 88 8.27 -7.38 -0.66
C ILE A 88 7.72 -5.97 -0.41
N PRO A 89 8.52 -4.88 -0.46
CA PRO A 89 7.99 -3.54 -0.21
C PRO A 89 6.80 -3.15 -1.09
N GLY A 90 6.80 -3.52 -2.37
CA GLY A 90 5.68 -3.16 -3.23
C GLY A 90 4.39 -3.95 -2.96
N GLN A 91 4.48 -5.19 -2.45
CA GLN A 91 3.30 -5.90 -1.95
C GLN A 91 2.71 -5.24 -0.71
N LEU A 92 3.58 -4.77 0.19
CA LEU A 92 3.12 -4.02 1.36
C LEU A 92 2.50 -2.67 0.97
N LEU A 93 3.02 -2.00 -0.07
CA LEU A 93 2.40 -0.78 -0.61
C LEU A 93 1.04 -1.07 -1.25
N ALA A 94 0.92 -2.13 -2.06
CA ALA A 94 -0.34 -2.54 -2.67
C ALA A 94 -1.40 -2.88 -1.59
N ALA A 95 -1.02 -3.70 -0.60
CA ALA A 95 -1.87 -4.02 0.55
C ALA A 95 -2.31 -2.77 1.32
N SER A 96 -1.38 -1.82 1.53
CA SER A 96 -1.68 -0.56 2.23
C SER A 96 -2.72 0.28 1.48
N LEU A 97 -2.64 0.35 0.14
CA LEU A 97 -3.61 1.06 -0.68
C LEU A 97 -4.97 0.37 -0.66
N LEU A 98 -5.01 -0.97 -0.79
CA LEU A 98 -6.27 -1.72 -0.73
C LEU A 98 -6.96 -1.53 0.61
N LEU A 99 -6.23 -1.62 1.73
CA LEU A 99 -6.77 -1.35 3.07
C LEU A 99 -7.29 0.08 3.23
N PHE A 100 -6.60 1.05 2.62
CA PHE A 100 -7.05 2.44 2.62
C PHE A 100 -8.38 2.60 1.87
N LEU A 101 -8.55 1.89 0.76
CA LEU A 101 -9.75 1.94 -0.09
C LEU A 101 -10.95 1.22 0.51
N VAL A 102 -10.77 0.31 1.48
CA VAL A 102 -11.88 -0.34 2.21
C VAL A 102 -12.84 0.70 2.79
N ILE A 103 -12.34 1.87 3.17
CA ILE A 103 -13.09 2.88 3.91
C ILE A 103 -14.09 3.63 3.06
N PRO A 104 -13.69 4.31 1.96
CA PRO A 104 -14.66 4.95 1.09
C PRO A 104 -15.60 3.95 0.41
N THR A 105 -15.26 2.66 0.40
CA THR A 105 -16.04 1.61 -0.30
C THR A 105 -16.71 0.61 0.63
N ILE A 106 -16.78 0.87 1.94
CA ILE A 106 -17.22 -0.14 2.92
C ILE A 106 -18.66 -0.64 2.69
N LEU A 107 -19.51 0.20 2.10
CA LEU A 107 -20.91 -0.13 1.78
C LEU A 107 -21.10 -0.84 0.43
N SER A 108 -20.04 -1.01 -0.37
CA SER A 108 -20.11 -1.63 -1.70
C SER A 108 -19.08 -2.74 -1.90
N MET A 109 -17.80 -2.37 -2.02
CA MET A 109 -16.71 -3.24 -2.45
C MET A 109 -15.65 -3.46 -1.38
N GLY A 110 -15.81 -2.88 -0.18
CA GLY A 110 -14.79 -2.89 0.87
C GLY A 110 -14.38 -4.30 1.32
N ILE A 111 -15.31 -5.27 1.33
CA ILE A 111 -14.98 -6.68 1.63
C ILE A 111 -14.06 -7.28 0.56
N PHE A 112 -14.27 -6.98 -0.72
CA PHE A 112 -13.41 -7.48 -1.79
C PHE A 112 -11.99 -6.91 -1.65
N PHE A 113 -11.85 -5.61 -1.38
CA PHE A 113 -10.54 -5.00 -1.14
C PHE A 113 -9.86 -5.53 0.12
N LEU A 114 -10.62 -5.84 1.17
CA LEU A 114 -10.07 -6.46 2.38
C LEU A 114 -9.51 -7.86 2.07
N ILE A 115 -10.23 -8.68 1.32
CA ILE A 115 -9.76 -10.01 0.91
C ILE A 115 -8.49 -9.89 0.07
N LEU A 116 -8.46 -8.99 -0.92
CA LEU A 116 -7.27 -8.75 -1.73
C LEU A 116 -6.09 -8.28 -0.87
N ALA A 117 -6.31 -7.35 0.06
CA ALA A 117 -5.25 -6.90 0.96
C ALA A 117 -4.68 -8.04 1.83
N ILE A 118 -5.52 -8.96 2.29
CA ILE A 118 -5.08 -10.16 3.04
C ILE A 118 -4.23 -11.06 2.14
N ILE A 119 -4.66 -11.30 0.89
CA ILE A 119 -3.89 -12.07 -0.09
C ILE A 119 -2.51 -11.45 -0.30
N GLU A 120 -2.43 -10.12 -0.46
CA GLU A 120 -1.17 -9.41 -0.62
C GLU A 120 -0.24 -9.57 0.59
N LEU A 121 -0.78 -9.50 1.80
CA LEU A 121 0.00 -9.71 3.02
C LEU A 121 0.51 -11.16 3.12
N VAL A 122 -0.29 -12.14 2.71
CA VAL A 122 0.14 -13.55 2.66
C VAL A 122 1.27 -13.74 1.64
N ILE A 123 1.15 -13.17 0.44
CA ILE A 123 2.19 -13.23 -0.59
C ILE A 123 3.49 -12.56 -0.09
N ALA A 124 3.38 -11.38 0.51
CA ALA A 124 4.51 -10.67 1.10
C ALA A 124 5.22 -11.51 2.17
N PHE A 125 4.44 -12.20 3.01
CA PHE A 125 4.96 -13.07 4.06
C PHE A 125 5.69 -14.31 3.50
N ILE A 126 5.12 -14.98 2.49
CA ILE A 126 5.76 -16.12 1.81
C ILE A 126 7.08 -15.69 1.16
N LEU A 127 7.09 -14.53 0.49
CA LEU A 127 8.31 -13.96 -0.11
C LEU A 127 9.37 -13.62 0.94
N PHE A 128 8.96 -13.12 2.09
CA PHE A 128 9.84 -12.82 3.21
C PHE A 128 10.51 -14.09 3.76
N GLN A 129 9.74 -15.14 4.04
CA GLN A 129 10.29 -16.41 4.50
C GLN A 129 11.31 -16.97 3.51
N LYS A 130 10.94 -17.02 2.22
CA LYS A 130 11.81 -17.54 1.17
C LYS A 130 13.12 -16.75 1.05
N THR A 131 13.08 -15.43 1.19
CA THR A 131 14.29 -14.59 1.15
C THR A 131 15.20 -14.86 2.35
N ARG A 132 14.62 -15.07 3.53
CA ARG A 132 15.35 -15.39 4.76
C ARG A 132 16.04 -16.75 4.67
N ASP A 133 15.34 -17.76 4.16
CA ASP A 133 15.87 -19.13 4.04
C ASP A 133 17.04 -19.22 3.03
N LEU A 134 17.08 -18.30 2.05
CA LEU A 134 18.16 -18.20 1.07
C LEU A 134 19.41 -17.45 1.58
N GLY A 135 19.38 -16.91 2.81
CA GLY A 135 20.52 -16.18 3.40
C GLY A 135 20.88 -14.87 2.69
N ILE A 136 19.96 -14.33 1.87
CA ILE A 136 20.15 -13.07 1.16
C ILE A 136 19.65 -11.95 2.07
N SER A 137 20.51 -11.48 2.99
CA SER A 137 20.22 -10.39 3.94
C SER A 137 21.14 -9.19 3.78
#